data_AF-A0A7S3CHT9-F1
#
_entry.id   AF-A0A7S3CHT9-F1
#
_cell.length_a   1.000
_cell.length_b   1.000
_cell.length_c   1.000
_cell.angle_alpha   90.00
_cell.angle_beta   90.00
_cell.angle_gamma   90.00
#
_symmetry.space_group_name_H-M   'P 1'
#
loop_
_entity.id
_entity.type
_entity.pdbx_description
1 polymer ?
#
loop_
_entity_poly.entity_id
_entity_poly.type
_entity_poly.pdbx_seq_one_letter_code
_entity_poly.pdbx_strand_id
1 'polypeptide(L)'
;MCMFVVVFQSTQGSAFWVYVAEIASDTALGITLLVLMGVLTIQSLFSLQIINSSLGIDGFFYVLAGFQLFTCVVLSIWMKETKGLSQEEKQNLYRIKLFDLHAEK
;
A
#
# COMPACT_ATOMS: atom_id res chain seq x y z
N MET A 1 -8.02 -20.56 -3.97
CA MET A 1 -8.87 -19.39 -3.65
C MET A 1 -8.85 -19.05 -2.15
N CYS A 2 -9.28 -19.94 -1.25
CA CYS A 2 -9.32 -19.63 0.19
C CYS A 2 -7.95 -19.27 0.81
N MET A 3 -6.87 -19.98 0.44
CA MET A 3 -5.52 -19.63 0.92
C MET A 3 -5.06 -18.24 0.46
N PHE A 4 -5.38 -17.85 -0.78
CA PHE A 4 -5.08 -16.51 -1.28
C PHE A 4 -5.80 -15.44 -0.45
N VAL A 5 -7.08 -15.66 -0.14
CA VAL A 5 -7.87 -14.72 0.69
C VAL A 5 -7.27 -14.59 2.08
N VAL A 6 -6.84 -15.68 2.72
CA VAL A 6 -6.22 -15.63 4.06
C VAL A 6 -4.94 -14.81 4.04
N VAL A 7 -4.04 -15.07 3.08
CA VAL A 7 -2.77 -14.34 2.96
C VAL A 7 -2.99 -12.86 2.62
N PHE A 8 -3.96 -12.57 1.75
CA PHE A 8 -4.31 -11.20 1.40
C PHE A 8 -4.85 -10.43 2.60
N GLN A 9 -5.75 -11.05 3.39
CA GLN A 9 -6.32 -10.41 4.57
C GLN A 9 -5.29 -10.22 5.68
N SER A 10 -4.36 -11.15 5.89
CA SER A 10 -3.31 -10.98 6.90
C SER A 10 -2.30 -9.88 6.53
N THR A 11 -2.00 -9.72 5.25
CA THR A 11 -1.00 -8.74 4.77
C THR A 11 -1.61 -7.37 4.51
N GLN A 12 -2.45 -7.25 3.48
CA GLN A 12 -3.08 -5.98 3.08
C GLN A 12 -4.18 -5.54 4.04
N GLY A 13 -4.89 -6.50 4.65
CA GLY A 13 -5.99 -6.20 5.58
C GLY A 13 -5.53 -5.69 6.94
N SER A 14 -4.46 -6.27 7.51
CA SER A 14 -3.97 -5.89 8.85
C SER A 14 -2.55 -5.33 8.88
N ALA A 15 -1.57 -5.99 8.27
CA ALA A 15 -0.17 -5.60 8.43
C ALA A 15 0.16 -4.25 7.78
N PHE A 16 -0.43 -3.96 6.62
CA PHE A 16 -0.22 -2.70 5.91
C PHE A 16 -0.71 -1.49 6.74
N TRP A 17 -1.88 -1.59 7.36
CA TRP A 17 -2.44 -0.49 8.16
C TRP A 17 -1.65 -0.24 9.43
N VAL A 18 -1.16 -1.29 10.07
CA VAL A 18 -0.24 -1.16 11.22
C VAL A 18 1.03 -0.44 10.77
N TYR A 19 1.64 -0.84 9.65
CA TYR A 19 2.82 -0.17 9.11
C TYR A 19 2.58 1.31 8.83
N VAL A 20 1.49 1.67 8.13
CA VAL A 20 1.14 3.06 7.82
C VAL A 20 0.92 3.88 9.09
N ALA A 21 0.23 3.32 10.10
CA ALA A 21 0.01 4.00 11.37
C ALA A 21 1.31 4.22 12.17
N GLU A 22 2.34 3.40 11.97
CA GLU A 22 3.64 3.59 12.61
C GLU A 22 4.50 4.69 11.97
N ILE A 23 4.35 4.92 10.66
CA ILE A 23 5.21 5.85 9.91
C ILE A 23 4.55 7.19 9.55
N ALA A 24 3.22 7.23 9.47
CA ALA A 24 2.48 8.39 8.99
C ALA A 24 1.92 9.23 10.14
N SER A 25 1.87 10.54 9.95
CA SER A 25 1.09 11.43 10.83
C SER A 25 -0.41 11.28 10.56
N ASP A 26 -1.24 11.66 11.52
CA ASP A 26 -2.71 11.53 11.42
C ASP A 26 -3.28 12.15 10.13
N THR A 27 -2.74 13.29 9.70
CA THR A 27 -3.13 13.95 8.45
C THR A 27 -2.73 13.14 7.21
N ALA A 28 -1.53 12.55 7.21
CA ALA A 28 -1.06 11.74 6.08
C ALA A 28 -1.86 10.45 5.95
N LEU A 29 -2.22 9.81 7.07
CA LEU A 29 -3.07 8.62 7.10
C LEU A 29 -4.45 8.90 6.49
N GLY A 30 -5.05 10.05 6.82
CA GLY A 30 -6.32 10.49 6.22
C GLY A 30 -6.27 10.65 4.70
N ILE A 31 -5.17 11.23 4.17
CA ILE A 31 -4.96 11.36 2.72
C ILE A 31 -4.76 9.99 2.07
N THR A 32 -3.99 9.09 2.71
CA THR A 32 -3.80 7.72 2.21
C THR A 32 -5.14 6.97 2.10
N LEU A 33 -5.99 7.08 3.11
CA LEU A 33 -7.34 6.49 3.08
C LEU A 33 -8.19 7.07 1.95
N LEU A 34 -8.17 8.40 1.76
CA LEU A 34 -8.93 9.06 0.69
C LEU A 34 -8.50 8.57 -0.70
N VAL A 35 -7.19 8.50 -0.95
CA VAL A 35 -6.64 8.02 -2.22
C VAL A 35 -7.00 6.55 -2.44
N LEU A 36 -6.87 5.70 -1.41
CA LEU A 36 -7.24 4.30 -1.49
C LEU A 36 -8.72 4.12 -1.86
N MET A 37 -9.63 4.81 -1.15
CA MET A 37 -11.06 4.72 -1.42
C MET A 37 -11.42 5.29 -2.80
N GLY A 38 -10.72 6.33 -3.26
CA GLY A 38 -10.86 6.86 -4.61
C GLY A 38 -10.48 5.84 -5.69
N VAL A 39 -9.31 5.19 -5.55
CA VAL A 39 -8.85 4.17 -6.49
C VAL A 39 -9.76 2.94 -6.48
N LEU A 40 -10.23 2.50 -5.30
CA LEU A 40 -11.20 1.39 -5.20
C LEU A 40 -12.53 1.73 -5.87
N THR A 41 -12.98 2.99 -5.78
CA THR A 41 -14.20 3.45 -6.46
C THR A 41 -14.01 3.40 -7.97
N ILE A 42 -12.89 3.91 -8.48
CA ILE A 42 -12.53 3.84 -9.89
C ILE A 42 -12.49 2.37 -10.35
N GLN A 43 -11.78 1.52 -9.62
CA GLN A 43 -11.71 0.09 -9.93
C GLN A 43 -13.11 -0.54 -10.01
N SER A 44 -14.01 -0.24 -9.06
CA SER A 44 -15.38 -0.76 -9.04
C SER A 44 -16.17 -0.37 -10.30
N LEU A 45 -16.04 0.90 -10.75
CA LEU A 45 -16.70 1.39 -11.97
C LEU A 45 -16.21 0.66 -13.23
N PHE A 46 -14.91 0.40 -13.33
CA PHE A 46 -14.33 -0.31 -14.49
C PHE A 46 -14.46 -1.84 -14.42
N SER A 47 -14.65 -2.41 -13.23
CA SER A 47 -14.72 -3.88 -13.03
C SER A 47 -15.86 -4.51 -13.84
N LEU A 48 -17.05 -3.89 -13.85
CA LEU A 48 -18.19 -4.41 -14.61
C LEU A 48 -17.96 -4.35 -16.13
N GLN A 49 -17.23 -3.35 -16.62
CA GLN A 49 -16.91 -3.23 -18.04
C GLN A 49 -15.87 -4.28 -18.47
N ILE A 50 -14.89 -4.58 -17.61
CA ILE A 50 -13.85 -5.57 -17.89
C ILE A 50 -14.41 -7.00 -17.82
N ILE A 51 -15.30 -7.28 -16.86
CA ILE A 51 -15.91 -8.60 -16.71
C ILE A 51 -16.85 -8.92 -17.89
N ASN A 52 -17.59 -7.94 -18.39
CA ASN A 52 -18.52 -8.13 -19.52
C ASN A 52 -17.86 -8.07 -20.90
N SER A 53 -16.56 -7.76 -20.98
CA SER A 53 -15.81 -7.77 -22.25
C SER A 53 -15.15 -9.13 -22.50
N SER A 54 -14.51 -9.29 -23.67
CA SER A 54 -13.91 -10.56 -24.13
C SER A 54 -12.87 -11.17 -23.19
N LEU A 55 -12.41 -10.42 -22.19
CA LEU A 55 -11.43 -10.86 -21.20
C LEU A 55 -12.04 -11.80 -20.14
N GLY A 56 -13.35 -11.73 -19.94
CA GLY A 56 -14.09 -12.54 -18.98
C GLY A 56 -13.65 -12.36 -17.52
N ILE A 57 -14.20 -13.20 -16.66
CA ILE A 57 -13.88 -13.21 -15.21
C ILE A 57 -12.43 -13.66 -14.98
N ASP A 58 -11.98 -14.68 -15.72
CA ASP A 58 -10.64 -15.26 -15.55
C ASP A 58 -9.54 -14.25 -15.92
N GLY A 59 -9.71 -13.49 -17.00
CA GLY A 59 -8.74 -12.47 -17.40
C GLY A 59 -8.65 -11.34 -16.39
N PHE A 60 -9.77 -10.94 -15.77
CA PHE A 60 -9.79 -9.92 -14.73
C PHE A 60 -8.96 -10.35 -13.51
N PHE A 61 -9.07 -11.63 -13.09
CA PHE A 61 -8.25 -12.17 -12.01
C PHE A 61 -6.76 -12.21 -12.34
N TYR A 62 -6.37 -12.53 -13.58
CA TYR A 62 -4.97 -12.49 -14.00
C TYR A 62 -4.38 -11.08 -13.99
N VAL A 63 -5.15 -10.07 -14.42
CA VAL A 63 -4.71 -8.67 -14.37
C VAL A 63 -4.50 -8.21 -12.92
N LEU A 64 -5.44 -8.54 -12.03
CA LEU A 64 -5.30 -8.23 -10.60
C LEU A 64 -4.11 -8.95 -9.96
N ALA A 65 -3.88 -10.22 -10.31
CA ALA A 65 -2.73 -10.98 -9.83
C ALA A 65 -1.40 -10.38 -10.30
N GLY A 66 -1.33 -9.93 -11.56
CA GLY A 66 -0.16 -9.23 -12.10
C GLY A 66 0.12 -7.91 -11.39
N PHE A 67 -0.92 -7.11 -11.12
CA PHE A 67 -0.78 -5.87 -10.35
C PHE A 67 -0.30 -6.14 -8.92
N GLN A 68 -0.83 -7.17 -8.26
CA GLN A 68 -0.42 -7.56 -6.91
C GLN A 68 1.05 -8.01 -6.85
N LEU A 69 1.52 -8.77 -7.84
CA LEU A 69 2.93 -9.17 -7.97
C LEU A 69 3.84 -7.95 -8.18
N PHE A 70 3.44 -7.03 -9.05
CA PHE A 70 4.17 -5.78 -9.27
C PHE A 70 4.28 -4.95 -7.99
N THR A 71 3.17 -4.77 -7.26
CA THR A 71 3.16 -4.07 -5.97
C THR A 71 4.06 -4.77 -4.95
N CYS A 72 4.07 -6.10 -4.90
CA CYS A 72 4.96 -6.86 -4.01
C CYS A 72 6.44 -6.58 -4.32
N VAL A 73 6.84 -6.53 -5.59
CA VAL A 73 8.20 -6.19 -6.00
C VAL A 73 8.57 -4.77 -5.62
N VAL A 74 7.69 -3.79 -5.91
CA VAL A 74 7.92 -2.38 -5.57
C VAL A 74 8.07 -2.20 -4.05
N LEU A 75 7.18 -2.80 -3.26
CA LEU A 75 7.27 -2.76 -1.81
C LEU A 75 8.55 -3.42 -1.29
N SER A 76 8.98 -4.52 -1.90
CA SER A 76 10.23 -5.20 -1.49
C SER A 76 11.48 -4.34 -1.71
N ILE A 77 11.45 -3.38 -2.63
CA ILE A 77 12.59 -2.50 -2.93
C ILE A 77 12.51 -1.18 -2.13
N TRP A 78 11.31 -0.62 -1.93
CA TRP A 78 11.13 0.70 -1.33
C TRP A 78 10.66 0.72 0.12
N MET A 79 10.05 -0.36 0.61
CA MET A 79 9.59 -0.44 2.00
C MET A 79 10.77 -0.79 2.89
N LYS A 80 11.05 0.08 3.87
CA LYS A 80 12.08 -0.18 4.87
C LYS A 80 11.46 -0.88 6.07
N GLU A 81 12.19 -1.81 6.67
CA GLU A 81 11.72 -2.55 7.85
C GLU A 81 11.56 -1.58 9.04
N THR A 82 10.36 -1.53 9.63
CA THR A 82 10.07 -0.72 10.83
C THR A 82 10.05 -1.54 12.12
N LYS A 83 10.15 -2.87 12.04
CA LYS A 83 10.07 -3.75 13.21
C LYS A 83 11.33 -3.62 14.07
N GLY A 84 11.16 -3.16 15.31
CA GLY A 84 12.23 -3.05 16.31
C GLY A 84 12.87 -1.67 16.46
N LEU A 85 12.44 -0.65 15.70
CA LEU A 85 12.88 0.74 15.87
C LEU A 85 12.01 1.50 16.88
N SER A 86 12.60 2.47 17.58
CA SER A 86 11.86 3.42 18.44
C SER A 86 10.92 4.31 17.62
N GLN A 87 9.81 4.78 18.19
CA GLN A 87 8.84 5.67 17.51
C GLN A 87 9.51 6.91 16.91
N GLU A 88 10.50 7.51 17.59
CA GLU A 88 11.26 8.66 17.08
C GLU A 88 12.13 8.30 15.86
N GLU A 89 12.75 7.12 15.85
CA GLU A 89 13.61 6.66 14.75
C GLU A 89 12.80 6.30 13.50
N LYS A 90 11.58 5.77 13.68
CA LYS A 90 10.65 5.49 12.57
C LYS A 90 10.20 6.77 11.86
N GLN A 91 9.92 7.83 12.63
CA GLN A 91 9.55 9.13 12.08
C GLN A 91 10.74 9.82 11.37
N ASN A 92 11.97 9.57 11.84
CA ASN A 92 13.19 10.08 11.21
C ASN A 92 13.63 9.30 9.95
N LEU A 93 13.16 8.06 9.76
CA LEU A 93 13.56 7.20 8.64
C LEU A 93 13.15 7.73 7.25
N TYR A 94 12.06 8.49 7.21
CA TYR A 94 11.52 9.16 6.01
C TYR A 94 11.70 10.69 6.03
N ARG A 95 12.27 11.26 7.10
CA ARG A 95 12.59 12.68 7.15
C ARG A 95 13.78 12.93 6.22
N ILE A 96 13.56 13.76 5.22
CA ILE A 96 14.59 14.16 4.27
C ILE A 96 15.78 14.77 5.05
N LYS A 97 16.98 14.19 4.87
CA LYS A 97 18.29 14.63 5.40
C LYS A 97 18.66 16.11 5.11
N LEU A 98 17.83 16.82 4.36
CA LEU A 98 17.99 18.24 4.04
C LEU A 98 17.75 19.16 5.25
N PHE A 99 17.05 18.69 6.30
CA PHE A 99 16.81 19.48 7.51
C PHE A 99 18.00 19.47 8.49
N ASP A 100 18.82 18.41 8.49
CA ASP A 100 20.02 18.34 9.33
C ASP A 100 21.09 19.36 8.90
N LEU A 101 21.14 19.73 7.61
CA LEU A 101 22.05 20.75 7.08
C LEU A 101 21.69 22.20 7.46
N HIS A 102 20.47 22.45 7.95
CA HIS A 102 20.03 23.76 8.42
C HIS A 102 19.98 23.88 9.95
N ALA A 103 20.17 22.79 10.69
CA ALA A 103 20.31 22.80 12.14
C ALA A 103 21.76 23.06 12.61
N GLU A 104 22.74 23.02 11.69
CA GLU A 104 24.16 23.28 11.96
C GLU A 104 24.60 24.70 11.50
N LYS A 105 23.66 25.65 11.34
CA LYS A 105 23.97 27.07 11.09
C LYS A 105 23.34 28.00 12.10
#